data_AF-A0A317Z6Q3-F1
#
_entry.id   AF-A0A317Z6Q3-F1
#
_cell.length_a   1.000
_cell.length_b   1.000
_cell.length_c   1.000
_cell.angle_alpha   90.00
_cell.angle_beta   90.00
_cell.angle_gamma   90.00
#
_symmetry.space_group_name_H-M   'P 1'
#
loop_
_entity.id
_entity.type
_entity.pdbx_description
1 polymer ?
#
loop_
_entity_poly.entity_id
_entity_poly.type
_entity_poly.pdbx_seq_one_letter_code
_entity_poly.pdbx_strand_id
1 'polypeptide(L)'
;EAICSAIKPALHIASQTDDIDLSEMQYVPKLINNAIRMIENDMKIQIPVASIQYQRFVRHIHFLLQRLKKGERTTIELSFENLLKAQYPLCYNVAVKIVKMIQSQIDVRVDEAEVAYLTMHIQQLSLASQNQS
;
A
#
# COMPACT_ATOMS: atom_id res chain seq x y z
N GLU A 1 44.49 27.70 21.97
CA GLU A 1 43.74 26.62 22.64
C GLU A 1 42.25 26.98 22.54
N ALA A 2 41.43 26.62 21.57
CA ALA A 2 41.30 25.43 20.72
C ALA A 2 41.28 24.14 21.55
N ILE A 3 40.08 23.61 21.85
CA ILE A 3 39.69 22.17 21.80
C ILE A 3 38.23 22.01 22.31
N CYS A 4 37.43 21.27 21.53
CA CYS A 4 36.14 20.58 21.83
C CYS A 4 34.90 21.42 22.17
N SER A 5 33.68 21.07 21.77
CA SER A 5 33.12 20.02 20.90
C SER A 5 31.61 20.29 20.88
N ALA A 6 31.00 20.38 19.70
CA ALA A 6 29.69 19.79 19.43
C ALA A 6 29.31 20.12 17.98
N ILE A 7 29.67 19.19 17.10
CA ILE A 7 29.03 18.99 15.81
C ILE A 7 27.53 18.84 16.09
N LYS A 8 26.73 19.86 15.77
CA LYS A 8 25.29 19.68 15.57
C LYS A 8 25.14 19.13 14.15
N PRO A 9 24.77 17.85 13.96
CA PRO A 9 24.49 17.35 12.63
C PRO A 9 23.34 18.17 12.06
N ALA A 10 23.57 18.74 10.88
CA ALA A 10 22.53 19.34 10.06
C ALA A 10 21.54 18.24 9.67
N LEU A 11 20.54 18.01 10.52
CA LEU A 11 19.41 17.17 10.17
C LEU A 11 18.46 18.05 9.36
N HIS A 12 18.65 18.00 8.05
CA HIS A 12 17.70 18.49 7.07
C HIS A 12 16.49 17.54 7.11
N ILE A 13 15.63 17.68 8.11
CA ILE A 13 14.27 17.14 8.01
C ILE A 13 13.61 18.01 6.94
N ALA A 14 13.64 17.54 5.70
CA ALA A 14 12.75 18.04 4.66
C ALA A 14 11.33 17.70 5.11
N SER A 15 10.73 18.57 5.92
CA SER A 15 9.29 18.61 6.10
C SER A 15 8.72 19.12 4.78
N GLN A 16 8.56 18.21 3.81
CA GLN A 16 7.57 18.42 2.77
C GLN A 16 6.23 18.39 3.50
N THR A 17 5.78 19.58 3.92
CA THR A 17 4.35 19.80 4.09
C THR A 17 3.78 19.68 2.68
N ASP A 18 3.45 18.46 2.28
CA ASP A 18 2.52 18.24 1.18
C ASP A 18 1.28 19.06 1.56
N ASP A 19 0.98 20.10 0.78
CA ASP A 19 -0.26 20.86 0.93
C ASP A 19 -1.40 19.84 0.92
N ILE A 20 -1.99 19.60 2.09
CA ILE A 20 -3.04 18.58 2.25
C ILE A 20 -4.27 19.13 1.55
N ASP A 21 -4.44 18.76 0.29
CA ASP A 21 -5.69 19.01 -0.43
C ASP A 21 -6.83 18.36 0.38
N LEU A 22 -7.76 19.20 0.85
CA LEU A 22 -8.88 18.81 1.70
C LEU A 22 -9.75 17.72 1.03
N SER A 23 -9.70 17.62 -0.30
CA SER A 23 -10.33 16.55 -1.06
C SER A 23 -9.67 15.18 -0.80
N GLU A 24 -8.35 15.13 -0.59
CA GLU A 24 -7.58 13.91 -0.33
C GLU A 24 -7.82 13.35 1.07
N MET A 25 -8.04 14.24 2.05
CA MET A 25 -8.22 13.89 3.46
C MET A 25 -9.44 12.98 3.71
N GLN A 26 -10.47 13.08 2.87
CA GLN A 26 -11.65 12.21 2.94
C GLN A 26 -11.63 11.05 1.95
N TYR A 27 -10.86 11.19 0.87
CA TYR A 27 -10.87 10.24 -0.24
C TYR A 27 -10.02 9.00 0.06
N VAL A 28 -8.78 9.19 0.52
CA VAL A 28 -7.85 8.09 0.78
C VAL A 28 -8.41 7.09 1.81
N PRO A 29 -8.99 7.53 2.96
CA PRO A 29 -9.58 6.60 3.91
C PRO A 29 -10.75 5.78 3.33
N LYS A 30 -11.58 6.38 2.46
CA LYS A 30 -12.68 5.68 1.80
C LYS A 30 -12.18 4.59 0.86
N LEU A 31 -11.14 4.90 0.07
CA LEU A 31 -10.52 3.95 -0.84
C LEU A 31 -9.95 2.75 -0.07
N ILE A 32 -9.24 3.02 1.02
CA ILE A 32 -8.67 1.98 1.90
C ILE A 32 -9.79 1.10 2.50
N ASN A 33 -10.85 1.71 3.03
CA ASN A 33 -11.99 0.98 3.58
C ASN A 33 -12.67 0.09 2.53
N ASN A 34 -12.83 0.58 1.30
CA ASN A 34 -13.39 -0.20 0.20
C ASN A 34 -12.48 -1.39 -0.15
N ALA A 35 -11.16 -1.17 -0.23
CA ALA A 35 -10.19 -2.22 -0.50
C ALA A 35 -10.21 -3.30 0.60
N ILE A 36 -10.26 -2.92 1.89
CA ILE A 36 -10.38 -3.85 3.01
C ILE A 36 -11.67 -4.67 2.91
N ARG A 37 -12.81 -4.02 2.68
CA ARG A 37 -14.09 -4.73 2.51
C ARG A 37 -14.06 -5.72 1.35
N MET A 38 -13.41 -5.37 0.24
CA MET A 38 -13.23 -6.29 -0.90
C MET A 38 -12.40 -7.51 -0.49
N ILE A 39 -11.31 -7.31 0.27
CA ILE A 39 -10.47 -8.40 0.78
C ILE A 39 -11.28 -9.30 1.71
N GLU A 40 -11.94 -8.73 2.71
CA GLU A 40 -12.75 -9.49 3.69
C GLU A 40 -13.86 -10.29 2.99
N ASN A 41 -14.56 -9.69 2.03
CA ASN A 41 -15.66 -10.32 1.31
C ASN A 41 -15.21 -11.44 0.38
N ASP A 42 -14.13 -11.23 -0.37
CA ASP A 42 -13.63 -12.20 -1.35
C ASP A 42 -12.87 -13.34 -0.67
N MET A 43 -12.18 -13.07 0.44
CA MET A 43 -11.38 -14.06 1.16
C MET A 43 -12.11 -14.70 2.35
N LYS A 44 -13.29 -14.21 2.73
CA LYS A 44 -14.08 -14.68 3.89
C LYS A 44 -13.28 -14.62 5.20
N ILE A 45 -12.54 -13.53 5.39
CA ILE A 45 -11.75 -13.26 6.59
C ILE A 45 -12.25 -11.98 7.28
N GLN A 46 -11.87 -11.78 8.54
CA GLN A 46 -12.00 -10.49 9.23
C GLN A 46 -10.61 -9.95 9.53
N ILE A 47 -10.32 -8.75 9.05
CA ILE A 47 -9.01 -8.15 9.19
C ILE A 47 -8.94 -7.37 10.52
N PRO A 48 -8.02 -7.70 11.43
CA PRO A 48 -7.87 -6.96 12.67
C PRO A 48 -7.27 -5.58 12.39
N VAL A 49 -8.05 -4.52 12.57
CA VAL A 49 -7.63 -3.12 12.34
C VAL A 49 -6.44 -2.71 13.21
N ALA A 50 -6.31 -3.32 14.40
CA ALA A 50 -5.18 -3.09 15.30
C ALA A 50 -3.89 -3.82 14.87
N SER A 51 -3.93 -4.67 13.85
CA SER A 51 -2.76 -5.45 13.41
C SER A 51 -1.71 -4.58 12.70
N ILE A 52 -0.44 -4.98 12.84
CA ILE A 52 0.67 -4.34 12.12
C ILE A 52 0.49 -4.50 10.60
N GLN A 53 -0.10 -5.61 10.16
CA GLN A 53 -0.37 -5.91 8.75
C GLN A 53 -1.38 -4.92 8.18
N TYR A 54 -2.45 -4.61 8.93
CA TYR A 54 -3.39 -3.55 8.56
C TYR A 54 -2.68 -2.21 8.41
N GLN A 55 -1.89 -1.80 9.40
CA GLN A 55 -1.16 -0.52 9.35
C GLN A 55 -0.19 -0.44 8.15
N ARG A 56 0.49 -1.56 7.82
CA ARG A 56 1.37 -1.66 6.65
C ARG A 56 0.61 -1.54 5.34
N PHE A 57 -0.55 -2.19 5.23
CA PHE A 57 -1.41 -2.08 4.06
C PHE A 57 -1.92 -0.65 3.84
N VAL A 58 -2.44 -0.01 4.88
CA VAL A 58 -2.88 1.41 4.85
C VAL A 58 -1.76 2.31 4.35
N ARG A 59 -0.55 2.14 4.91
CA ARG A 59 0.64 2.91 4.51
C ARG A 59 1.01 2.66 3.05
N HIS A 60 1.00 1.40 2.60
CA HIS A 60 1.30 1.06 1.21
C HIS A 60 0.33 1.72 0.23
N ILE A 61 -0.98 1.65 0.49
CA ILE A 61 -1.98 2.33 -0.35
C ILE A 61 -1.76 3.84 -0.37
N HIS A 62 -1.47 4.46 0.78
CA HIS A 62 -1.21 5.90 0.83
C HIS A 62 -0.02 6.30 -0.04
N PHE A 63 1.12 5.63 0.10
CA PHE A 63 2.30 5.91 -0.73
C PHE A 63 2.09 5.56 -2.20
N LEU A 64 1.39 4.46 -2.50
CA LEU A 64 1.02 4.09 -3.86
C LEU A 64 0.26 5.24 -4.54
N LEU A 65 -0.77 5.78 -3.89
CA LEU A 65 -1.56 6.88 -4.44
C LEU A 65 -0.71 8.14 -4.67
N GLN A 66 0.17 8.50 -3.75
CA GLN A 66 1.08 9.63 -3.93
C GLN A 66 2.01 9.44 -5.13
N ARG A 67 2.57 8.24 -5.29
CA ARG A 67 3.48 7.92 -6.40
C ARG A 67 2.77 7.92 -7.75
N LEU A 68 1.56 7.36 -7.81
CA LEU A 68 0.74 7.36 -9.01
C LEU A 68 0.37 8.78 -9.45
N LYS A 69 0.04 9.67 -8.51
CA LYS A 69 -0.22 11.09 -8.80
C LYS A 69 1.01 11.82 -9.34
N LYS A 70 2.21 11.45 -8.87
CA LYS A 70 3.49 11.97 -9.39
C LYS A 70 3.88 11.36 -10.74
N GLY A 71 3.10 10.40 -11.25
CA GLY A 71 3.41 9.69 -12.49
C GLY A 71 4.62 8.76 -12.37
N GLU A 72 5.02 8.41 -11.15
CA GLU A 72 6.10 7.46 -10.91
C GLU A 72 5.66 6.06 -11.33
N ARG A 73 6.57 5.34 -11.99
CA ARG A 73 6.35 3.96 -12.42
C ARG A 73 7.09 2.97 -11.53
N THR A 74 6.51 1.80 -11.38
CA THR A 74 7.11 0.68 -10.66
C THR A 74 7.25 -0.51 -11.58
N THR A 75 8.41 -1.14 -11.55
CA THR A 75 8.66 -2.39 -12.28
C THR A 75 8.94 -3.49 -11.29
N ILE A 76 8.50 -4.70 -11.62
CA ILE A 76 8.85 -5.92 -10.89
C ILE A 76 9.34 -6.95 -11.90
N GLU A 77 10.15 -7.90 -11.44
CA GLU A 77 10.60 -8.99 -12.29
C GLU A 77 9.42 -9.91 -12.66
N LEU A 78 9.25 -10.22 -13.95
CA LEU A 78 8.15 -11.04 -14.45
C LEU A 78 8.11 -12.44 -13.82
N SER A 79 9.28 -13.00 -13.50
CA SER A 79 9.40 -14.30 -12.81
C SER A 79 8.72 -14.27 -11.44
N PHE A 80 8.88 -13.17 -10.71
CA PHE A 80 8.33 -12.98 -9.38
C PHE A 80 6.81 -12.74 -9.42
N GLU A 81 6.32 -11.97 -10.39
CA GLU A 81 4.88 -11.82 -10.59
C GLU A 81 4.21 -13.16 -10.89
N ASN A 82 4.76 -13.92 -11.84
CA ASN A 82 4.24 -15.25 -12.19
C ASN A 82 4.24 -16.20 -10.99
N LEU A 83 5.28 -16.14 -10.16
CA LEU A 83 5.35 -16.90 -8.91
C LEU A 83 4.21 -16.54 -7.96
N LEU A 84 3.95 -15.25 -7.73
CA LEU A 84 2.86 -14.80 -6.86
C LEU A 84 1.49 -15.20 -7.39
N LYS A 85 1.28 -15.08 -8.71
CA LYS A 85 0.04 -15.49 -9.37
C LYS A 85 -0.20 -16.99 -9.24
N ALA A 86 0.85 -17.80 -9.34
CA ALA A 86 0.76 -19.25 -9.18
C ALA A 86 0.54 -19.69 -7.72
N GLN A 87 1.26 -19.07 -6.78
CA GLN A 87 1.22 -19.43 -5.36
C GLN A 87 -0.01 -18.89 -4.63
N TYR A 88 -0.44 -17.68 -4.96
CA TYR A 88 -1.53 -16.96 -4.28
C TYR A 88 -2.59 -16.46 -5.26
N PRO A 89 -3.23 -17.33 -6.06
CA PRO A 89 -4.14 -16.92 -7.13
C PRO A 89 -5.36 -16.15 -6.60
N LEU A 90 -5.88 -16.50 -5.42
CA LEU A 90 -6.98 -15.76 -4.80
C LEU A 90 -6.55 -14.33 -4.43
N CYS A 91 -5.43 -14.19 -3.73
CA CYS A 91 -4.89 -12.87 -3.34
C CYS A 91 -4.57 -12.01 -4.57
N TYR A 92 -4.00 -12.62 -5.63
CA TYR A 92 -3.71 -11.93 -6.88
C TYR A 92 -4.98 -11.42 -7.56
N ASN A 93 -6.04 -12.23 -7.62
CA ASN A 93 -7.32 -11.80 -8.18
C ASN A 93 -7.94 -10.64 -7.39
N VAL A 94 -7.86 -10.66 -6.06
CA VAL A 94 -8.33 -9.54 -5.22
C VAL A 94 -7.47 -8.29 -5.46
N ALA A 95 -6.15 -8.44 -5.55
CA ALA A 95 -5.23 -7.36 -5.87
C ALA A 95 -5.58 -6.69 -7.20
N VAL A 96 -5.84 -7.47 -8.25
CA VAL A 96 -6.28 -6.95 -9.57
C VAL A 96 -7.56 -6.13 -9.44
N LYS A 97 -8.55 -6.60 -8.67
CA LYS A 97 -9.79 -5.85 -8.45
C LYS A 97 -9.55 -4.52 -7.74
N ILE A 98 -8.69 -4.50 -6.73
CA ILE A 98 -8.32 -3.29 -5.97
C ILE A 98 -7.56 -2.31 -6.87
N VAL A 99 -6.61 -2.78 -7.68
CA VAL A 99 -5.88 -1.94 -8.64
C VAL A 99 -6.84 -1.32 -9.65
N LYS A 100 -7.77 -2.10 -10.21
CA LYS A 100 -8.80 -1.57 -11.13
C LYS A 100 -9.68 -0.52 -10.47
N MET A 101 -10.07 -0.75 -9.22
CA MET A 101 -10.79 0.25 -8.43
C MET A 101 -9.97 1.53 -8.33
N ILE A 102 -8.69 1.45 -7.92
CA ILE A 102 -7.80 2.61 -7.82
C ILE A 102 -7.70 3.34 -9.16
N GLN A 103 -7.40 2.62 -10.25
CA GLN A 103 -7.29 3.16 -11.61
C GLN A 103 -8.53 3.96 -12.02
N SER A 104 -9.73 3.41 -11.79
CA SER A 104 -11.00 4.08 -12.13
C SER A 104 -11.24 5.39 -11.38
N GLN A 105 -10.52 5.59 -10.29
CA GLN A 105 -10.82 6.58 -9.28
C GLN A 105 -9.82 7.74 -9.32
N ILE A 106 -8.60 7.50 -9.79
CA ILE A 106 -7.56 8.54 -9.99
C ILE A 106 -7.27 8.84 -11.47
N ASP A 107 -7.87 8.09 -12.42
CA ASP A 107 -7.67 8.23 -13.87
C ASP A 107 -6.19 8.12 -14.31
N VAL A 108 -5.43 7.26 -13.63
CA VAL A 108 -4.02 6.98 -13.92
C VAL A 108 -3.83 5.49 -14.18
N ARG A 109 -2.95 5.14 -15.12
CA ARG A 109 -2.52 3.76 -15.34
C ARG A 109 -1.65 3.30 -14.17
N VAL A 110 -2.05 2.20 -13.56
CA VAL A 110 -1.28 1.51 -12.51
C VAL A 110 -0.52 0.35 -13.13
N ASP A 111 0.78 0.26 -12.84
CA ASP A 111 1.66 -0.80 -13.34
C ASP A 111 1.30 -2.18 -12.73
N GLU A 112 1.56 -3.24 -13.49
CA GLU A 112 1.32 -4.64 -13.04
C GLU A 112 2.14 -4.98 -11.79
N ALA A 113 3.30 -4.32 -11.60
CA ALA A 113 4.10 -4.45 -10.39
C ALA A 113 3.31 -4.15 -9.10
N GLU A 114 2.36 -3.23 -9.14
CA GLU A 114 1.55 -2.88 -7.97
C GLU A 114 0.52 -3.97 -7.65
N VAL A 115 0.08 -4.75 -8.64
CA VAL A 115 -0.75 -5.95 -8.42
C VAL A 115 0.05 -6.98 -7.62
N ALA A 116 1.32 -7.19 -7.98
CA ALA A 116 2.20 -8.12 -7.26
C ALA A 116 2.45 -7.67 -5.81
N TYR A 117 2.76 -6.39 -5.57
CA TYR A 117 2.94 -5.86 -4.22
C TYR A 117 1.65 -5.96 -3.38
N LEU A 118 0.50 -5.62 -3.95
CA LEU A 118 -0.79 -5.78 -3.28
C LEU A 118 -1.10 -7.24 -2.97
N THR A 119 -0.76 -8.17 -3.87
CA THR A 119 -0.91 -9.61 -3.62
C THR A 119 -0.18 -10.03 -2.36
N MET A 120 1.05 -9.57 -2.17
CA MET A 120 1.84 -9.86 -0.95
C MET A 120 1.19 -9.27 0.30
N HIS A 121 0.70 -8.03 0.24
CA HIS A 121 0.04 -7.40 1.38
C HIS A 121 -1.26 -8.11 1.76
N ILE A 122 -2.07 -8.50 0.77
CA ILE A 122 -3.31 -9.25 0.98
C ILE A 122 -3.01 -10.61 1.62
N GLN A 123 -1.97 -11.30 1.14
CA GLN A 123 -1.53 -12.55 1.77
C GLN A 123 -1.13 -12.35 3.24
N GLN A 124 -0.41 -11.28 3.57
CA GLN A 124 -0.05 -10.96 4.95
C GLN A 124 -1.27 -10.66 5.84
N LEU A 125 -2.27 -9.95 5.30
CA LEU A 125 -3.53 -9.70 6.01
C LEU A 125 -4.31 -10.98 6.26
N SER A 126 -4.36 -11.88 5.27
CA SER A 126 -5.00 -13.19 5.41
C SER A 126 -4.34 -14.02 6.52
N LEU A 127 -3.02 -14.06 6.57
CA LEU A 127 -2.28 -14.79 7.62
C LEU A 127 -2.51 -14.18 9.01
N ALA A 128 -2.52 -12.86 9.12
CA ALA A 128 -2.79 -12.18 10.39
C ALA A 128 -4.20 -12.47 10.94
N SER A 129 -5.17 -12.66 10.03
CA SER A 129 -6.57 -12.98 10.39
C SER A 129 -6.73 -14.43 10.88
N GLN A 130 -5.89 -15.35 10.40
CA GLN A 130 -5.94 -16.76 10.81
C GLN A 130 -5.26 -17.01 12.17
N ASN A 131 -4.25 -16.21 12.52
CA ASN A 131 -3.49 -16.34 13.77
C ASN A 131 -4.21 -15.79 15.02
N GLN A 132 -5.43 -15.26 14.88
CA GLN A 132 -6.26 -14.76 15.98
C GLN A 132 -7.44 -15.70 16.31
N SER A 133 -7.45 -16.91 15.76
CA SER A 133 -8.38 -18.00 16.14
C SER A 133 -7.80 -18.87 17.25
#